data_AF-A0A7V1RE32-F1
#
_entry.id   AF-A0A7V1RE32-F1
#
_cell.length_a   1.000
_cell.length_b   1.000
_cell.length_c   1.000
_cell.angle_alpha   90.00
_cell.angle_beta   90.00
_cell.angle_gamma   90.00
#
_symmetry.space_group_name_H-M   'P 1'
#
loop_
_entity.id
_entity.type
_entity.pdbx_description
1 polymer ?
#
loop_
_entity_poly.entity_id
_entity_poly.type
_entity_poly.pdbx_seq_one_letter_code
_entity_poly.pdbx_strand_id
1 'polypeptide(L)'
;MSEFLQYGGQAVIEGVMMRSPRFFAVACRKPDNTIVVRAEPVENSFIGRLKWLNRPFLRGSLALLDAMALGTRALSYSAQVQADGLARPTSAGEALPGGTAPSPAL
;
A
#
# COMPACT_ATOMS: atom_id res chain seq x y z
N MET A 1 -6.97 -24.26 -16.21
CA MET A 1 -7.01 -23.84 -14.80
C MET A 1 -6.85 -22.33 -14.83
N SER A 2 -7.93 -21.56 -14.64
CA SER A 2 -7.84 -20.10 -14.62
C SER A 2 -6.86 -19.70 -13.50
N GLU A 3 -5.70 -19.15 -13.87
CA GLU A 3 -4.79 -18.55 -12.90
C GLU A 3 -5.51 -17.34 -12.30
N PHE A 4 -6.23 -17.57 -11.19
CA PHE A 4 -6.73 -16.49 -10.36
C PHE A 4 -5.52 -15.78 -9.79
N LEU A 5 -5.09 -14.72 -10.47
CA LEU A 5 -4.04 -13.86 -9.96
C LEU A 5 -4.55 -13.28 -8.64
N GLN A 6 -3.96 -13.72 -7.53
CA GLN A 6 -4.37 -13.29 -6.20
C GLN A 6 -3.88 -11.86 -5.98
N TYR A 7 -4.82 -10.91 -6.05
CA TYR A 7 -4.62 -9.54 -5.65
C TYR A 7 -5.30 -9.30 -4.31
N GLY A 8 -4.63 -8.57 -3.43
CA GLY A 8 -5.16 -8.19 -2.12
C GLY A 8 -4.75 -6.76 -1.77
N GLY A 9 -5.47 -6.13 -0.85
CA GLY A 9 -5.17 -4.77 -0.44
C GLY A 9 -5.29 -4.58 1.07
N GLN A 10 -4.71 -3.49 1.55
CA GLN A 10 -4.82 -3.03 2.93
C GLN A 10 -5.01 -1.51 2.93
N ALA A 11 -5.82 -1.00 3.84
CA ALA A 11 -5.87 0.44 4.11
C ALA A 11 -4.60 0.88 4.85
N VAL A 12 -4.06 2.03 4.45
CA VAL A 12 -2.93 2.69 5.11
C VAL A 12 -3.27 4.15 5.41
N ILE A 13 -2.39 4.89 6.09
CA ILE A 13 -2.69 6.26 6.52
C ILE A 13 -2.89 7.14 5.29
N GLU A 14 -4.08 7.76 5.18
CA GLU A 14 -4.50 8.62 4.07
C GLU A 14 -4.24 7.99 2.68
N GLY A 15 -4.41 6.67 2.58
CA GLY A 15 -4.00 5.93 1.39
C GLY A 15 -4.43 4.47 1.34
N VAL A 16 -3.96 3.79 0.30
CA VAL A 16 -4.22 2.36 0.06
C VAL A 16 -2.95 1.63 -0.34
N MET A 17 -2.81 0.39 0.14
CA MET A 17 -1.82 -0.58 -0.33
C MET A 17 -2.51 -1.63 -1.18
N MET A 18 -1.92 -1.94 -2.34
CA MET A 18 -2.28 -3.07 -3.20
C MET A 18 -1.10 -4.01 -3.34
N ARG A 19 -1.37 -5.31 -3.24
CA ARG A 19 -0.40 -6.41 -3.39
C ARG A 19 -0.84 -7.31 -4.53
N SER A 20 0.10 -7.57 -5.44
CA SER A 20 0.05 -8.63 -6.43
C SER A 20 1.04 -9.74 -6.03
N PRO A 21 1.03 -10.90 -6.71
CA PRO A 21 1.98 -11.97 -6.40
C PRO A 21 3.46 -11.59 -6.56
N ARG A 22 3.78 -10.52 -7.31
CA ARG A 22 5.15 -10.11 -7.65
C ARG A 22 5.52 -8.68 -7.26
N PHE A 23 4.53 -7.84 -6.98
CA PHE A 23 4.71 -6.41 -6.71
C PHE A 23 3.79 -5.97 -5.59
N PHE A 24 4.24 -5.00 -4.80
CA PHE A 24 3.37 -4.25 -3.90
C PHE A 24 3.45 -2.77 -4.27
N ALA A 25 2.33 -2.06 -4.14
CA ALA A 25 2.24 -0.64 -4.36
C ALA A 25 1.48 0.02 -3.20
N VAL A 26 1.96 1.18 -2.76
CA VAL A 26 1.32 2.00 -1.73
C VAL A 26 1.11 3.39 -2.30
N ALA A 27 -0.14 3.87 -2.26
CA ALA A 27 -0.52 5.21 -2.65
C ALA A 27 -1.04 5.96 -1.42
N CYS A 28 -0.41 7.08 -1.06
CA CYS A 28 -0.79 7.92 0.09
C CYS A 28 -0.86 9.39 -0.31
N ARG A 29 -1.79 10.14 0.31
CA ARG A 29 -1.85 11.60 0.21
C ARG A 29 -0.90 12.22 1.24
N LYS A 30 -0.04 13.12 0.77
CA LYS A 30 0.81 13.96 1.62
C LYS A 30 0.01 15.10 2.27
N PRO A 31 0.57 15.78 3.29
CA PRO A 31 -0.05 16.96 3.88
C PRO A 31 -0.19 18.13 2.90
N ASP A 32 0.64 18.17 1.84
CA ASP A 32 0.58 19.16 0.75
C ASP A 32 -0.51 18.86 -0.30
N ASN A 33 -1.42 17.91 -0.01
CA ASN A 33 -2.45 17.39 -0.91
C ASN A 33 -1.95 16.72 -2.20
N THR A 34 -0.64 16.46 -2.33
CA THR A 34 -0.12 15.67 -3.44
C THR A 34 -0.23 14.16 -3.16
N ILE A 35 -0.42 13.36 -4.21
CA ILE A 35 -0.50 11.90 -4.10
C ILE A 35 0.88 11.32 -4.42
N VAL A 36 1.41 10.51 -3.51
CA VAL A 36 2.66 9.77 -3.73
C VAL A 36 2.36 8.29 -3.86
N VAL A 37 2.92 7.68 -4.90
CA VAL A 37 2.83 6.24 -5.15
C VAL A 37 4.23 5.66 -5.10
N ARG A 38 4.41 4.59 -4.32
CA ARG A 38 5.62 3.79 -4.29
C ARG A 38 5.28 2.36 -4.65
N ALA A 39 5.87 1.86 -5.74
CA ALA A 39 5.75 0.48 -6.16
C ALA A 39 7.10 -0.21 -6.04
N GLU A 40 7.14 -1.36 -5.38
CA GLU A 40 8.35 -2.15 -5.25
C GLU A 40 8.09 -3.61 -5.64
N PRO A 41 9.09 -4.27 -6.24
CA PRO A 41 9.02 -5.70 -6.47
C PRO A 41 9.02 -6.42 -5.13
N VAL A 42 8.04 -7.31 -4.93
CA VAL A 42 8.09 -8.32 -3.88
C VAL A 42 8.96 -9.42 -4.44
N GLU A 43 10.28 -9.24 -4.38
CA GLU A 43 11.23 -10.27 -4.80
C GLU A 43 10.97 -11.52 -3.97
N ASN A 44 10.32 -12.51 -4.61
CA ASN A 44 10.12 -13.88 -4.17
C ASN A 44 10.08 -14.03 -2.65
N SER A 45 8.92 -13.70 -2.06
CA SER A 45 8.56 -14.13 -0.71
C SER A 45 9.08 -15.55 -0.49
N PHE A 46 9.78 -15.74 0.64
CA PHE A 46 10.40 -16.96 1.15
C PHE A 46 9.53 -18.24 1.03
N ILE A 47 8.23 -18.09 0.75
CA ILE A 47 7.23 -19.12 0.49
C ILE A 47 7.43 -19.91 -0.81
N GLY A 48 8.06 -19.34 -1.86
CA GLY A 48 8.26 -20.06 -3.13
C GLY A 48 9.26 -21.22 -3.06
N ARG A 49 10.21 -21.17 -2.11
CA ARG A 49 11.32 -22.12 -2.02
C ARG A 49 11.06 -23.28 -1.05
N LEU A 50 10.09 -23.17 -0.15
CA LEU A 50 9.78 -24.21 0.85
C LEU A 50 8.54 -25.03 0.48
N LYS A 51 8.63 -25.82 -0.60
CA LYS A 51 7.64 -26.88 -0.93
C LYS A 51 7.46 -27.91 0.20
N TRP A 52 8.40 -27.98 1.15
CA TRP A 52 8.41 -28.92 2.28
C TRP A 52 7.64 -28.43 3.52
N LEU A 53 7.27 -27.15 3.59
CA LEU A 53 6.56 -26.56 4.75
C LEU A 53 5.04 -26.51 4.53
N ASN A 54 4.50 -27.50 3.82
CA ASN A 54 3.10 -27.64 3.41
C ASN A 54 2.19 -28.19 4.52
N ARG A 55 2.52 -27.97 5.80
CA ARG A 55 1.57 -28.24 6.90
C ARG A 55 0.62 -27.06 7.03
N PRO A 56 -0.71 -27.25 7.12
CA PRO A 56 -1.70 -26.18 7.10
C PRO A 56 -1.45 -25.12 8.18
N PHE A 57 -0.95 -25.52 9.34
CA PHE A 57 -0.59 -24.62 10.44
C PHE A 57 0.61 -23.73 10.10
N LEU A 58 1.72 -24.31 9.61
CA LEU A 58 2.92 -23.55 9.26
C LEU A 58 2.69 -22.67 8.03
N ARG A 59 1.94 -23.16 7.04
CA ARG A 59 1.56 -22.37 5.85
C ARG A 59 0.76 -21.12 6.25
N GLY A 60 -0.17 -21.23 7.19
CA GLY A 60 -0.96 -20.11 7.71
C GLY A 60 -0.11 -19.10 8.47
N SER A 61 0.74 -19.56 9.40
CA SER A 61 1.63 -18.70 10.17
C SER A 61 2.62 -17.93 9.29
N LEU A 62 3.23 -18.59 8.30
CA LEU A 62 4.15 -17.89 7.38
C LEU A 62 3.44 -16.87 6.50
N ALA A 63 2.25 -17.20 5.98
CA ALA A 63 1.46 -16.26 5.20
C ALA A 63 1.04 -15.03 6.03
N LEU A 64 0.68 -15.26 7.29
CA LEU A 64 0.33 -14.19 8.22
C LEU A 64 1.54 -13.31 8.53
N LEU A 65 2.71 -13.90 8.82
CA LEU A 65 3.94 -13.14 9.08
C LEU A 65 4.36 -12.30 7.88
N ASP A 66 4.28 -12.86 6.67
CA ASP A 66 4.57 -12.15 5.41
C ASP A 66 3.60 -10.98 5.20
N ALA A 67 2.30 -11.21 5.43
CA ALA A 67 1.28 -10.16 5.35
C ALA A 67 1.49 -9.05 6.39
N MET A 68 1.82 -9.42 7.64
CA MET A 68 2.12 -8.46 8.71
C MET A 68 3.37 -7.65 8.39
N ALA A 69 4.46 -8.30 7.96
CA ALA A 69 5.70 -7.60 7.60
C ALA A 69 5.48 -6.58 6.48
N LEU A 70 4.72 -6.95 5.45
CA LEU A 70 4.33 -6.04 4.36
C LEU A 70 3.44 -4.90 4.87
N GLY A 71 2.42 -5.23 5.68
CA GLY A 71 1.51 -4.24 6.26
C GLY A 71 2.22 -3.22 7.15
N THR A 72 3.16 -3.66 8.00
CA THR A 72 3.99 -2.78 8.83
C THR A 72 4.86 -1.87 7.97
N ARG A 73 5.51 -2.39 6.92
CA ARG A 73 6.31 -1.56 6.00
C ARG A 73 5.46 -0.49 5.31
N ALA A 74 4.26 -0.85 4.85
CA ALA A 74 3.36 0.08 4.21
C ALA A 74 2.85 1.16 5.18
N LEU A 75 2.53 0.77 6.41
CA LEU A 75 2.13 1.70 7.46
C LEU A 75 3.28 2.66 7.83
N SER A 76 4.48 2.14 8.08
CA SER A 76 5.66 2.96 8.35
C SER A 76 5.97 3.92 7.20
N TYR A 77 5.86 3.46 5.95
CA TYR A 77 6.02 4.32 4.77
C TYR A 77 4.97 5.45 4.74
N SER A 78 3.69 5.11 4.93
CA SER A 78 2.63 6.13 4.97
C SER A 78 2.84 7.16 6.10
N ALA A 79 3.33 6.72 7.27
CA ALA A 79 3.65 7.60 8.38
C ALA A 79 4.84 8.53 8.09
N GLN A 80 5.90 8.02 7.44
CA GLN A 80 7.04 8.84 7.01
C GLN A 80 6.62 9.88 5.98
N VAL A 81 5.81 9.51 4.99
CA VAL A 81 5.29 10.44 3.98
C VAL A 81 4.50 11.59 4.62
N GLN A 82 3.77 11.32 5.70
CA GLN A 82 3.08 12.36 6.47
C GLN A 82 4.04 13.21 7.32
N ALA A 83 5.04 12.59 7.95
CA ALA A 83 6.04 13.29 8.76
C ALA A 83 6.95 14.21 7.92
N ASP A 84 7.37 13.78 6.74
CA ASP A 84 8.22 14.56 5.84
C ASP A 84 7.50 15.83 5.32
N GLY A 85 6.18 15.79 5.20
CA GLY A 85 5.38 16.96 4.84
C GLY A 85 5.32 18.03 5.94
N LEU A 86 5.59 17.68 7.20
CA LEU A 86 5.71 18.63 8.31
C LEU A 86 7.07 19.34 8.34
N ALA A 87 8.11 18.79 7.71
CA ALA A 87 9.48 19.31 7.76
C ALA A 87 9.77 20.41 6.72
N ARG A 88 8.86 20.66 5.78
CA ARG A 88 8.91 21.86 4.93
C ARG A 88 7.80 22.80 5.39
N PRO A 89 8.12 24.01 5.91
CA PRO A 89 7.11 25.04 5.94
C PRO A 89 6.77 25.35 4.48
N THR A 90 5.60 24.89 4.01
CA THR A 90 4.99 25.42 2.79
C THR A 90 4.75 26.90 3.05
N SER A 91 5.68 27.71 2.57
CA SER A 91 5.53 29.14 2.41
C SER A 91 4.33 29.39 1.51
N ALA A 92 3.30 29.97 2.13
CA ALA A 92 2.35 30.93 1.59
C ALA A 92 1.71 30.66 0.22
N GLY A 93 0.40 30.41 0.27
CA GLY A 93 -0.59 31.11 -0.56
C GLY A 93 -0.73 30.65 -2.01
N GLU A 94 -1.75 29.85 -2.28
CA GLU A 94 -2.71 30.17 -3.34
C GLU A 94 -4.01 29.39 -3.07
N ALA A 95 -5.13 30.02 -3.39
CA ALA A 95 -6.47 29.81 -2.90
C ALA A 95 -7.18 28.51 -3.35
N LEU A 96 -8.07 27.99 -2.50
CA LEU A 96 -9.29 27.29 -2.90
C LEU A 96 -10.22 28.29 -3.64
N PRO A 97 -10.99 27.89 -4.68
CA PRO A 97 -12.33 27.36 -4.38
C PRO A 97 -12.93 26.35 -5.39
N GLY A 98 -13.97 25.63 -4.94
CA GLY A 98 -14.96 24.92 -5.79
C GLY A 98 -14.67 23.42 -5.93
N GLY A 99 -15.51 22.49 -5.46
CA GLY A 99 -16.88 22.26 -5.94
C GLY A 99 -16.77 21.67 -7.35
N THR A 100 -16.97 20.38 -7.62
CA THR A 100 -18.20 19.59 -7.41
C THR A 100 -17.92 18.10 -7.65
N ALA A 101 -18.66 17.23 -6.97
CA ALA A 101 -18.74 15.81 -7.31
C ALA A 101 -19.41 15.62 -8.69
N PRO A 102 -18.98 14.67 -9.52
CA PRO A 102 -19.75 14.29 -10.69
C PRO A 102 -20.92 13.40 -10.24
N SER A 103 -22.13 13.98 -10.21
CA SER A 103 -23.37 13.19 -10.27
C SER A 103 -23.64 12.87 -11.75
N PRO A 104 -23.90 11.61 -12.12
CA PRO A 104 -24.22 11.26 -13.50
C PRO A 104 -25.68 11.61 -13.79
N ALA A 105 -25.88 12.54 -14.74
CA ALA A 105 -27.13 12.68 -15.45
C ALA A 105 -26.78 12.57 -16.94
N LEU A 106 -27.14 11.43 -17.53
CA LEU A 106 -27.65 11.17 -18.90
C LEU A 106 -27.69 9.66 -19.13
#